data_AF-A0A7W0QWT6-F1
#
_entry.id   AF-A0A7W0QWT6-F1
#
_cell.length_a   1.000
_cell.length_b   1.000
_cell.length_c   1.000
_cell.angle_alpha   90.00
_cell.angle_beta   90.00
_cell.angle_gamma   90.00
#
_symmetry.space_group_name_H-M   'P 1'
#
loop_
_entity.id
_entity.type
_entity.pdbx_description
1 polymer ?
#
loop_
_entity_poly.entity_id
_entity_poly.type
_entity_poly.pdbx_seq_one_letter_code
_entity_poly.pdbx_strand_id
1 'polypeptide(L)'
;MAIREHMLRPPRPADVHSRQAGSVAILLAVLTANVLAACGGGDDKPAEPLKLGRAPAEPGKSIDLDIPLDASGFFAFNQWPQACEILTDADIEAVLPQTEEVKRTPDDQDIKIIGDVPQTVTAVGATCTYKLDLPDAGLRPDDPAIPPSIRLTVESAGSPEVVEQNFSGDVNDPTKVPGGECYVRDKSAGVNCFKGQLAFQITSRFPHQDLDNVAWTDRYVVGGKTTTFTDDGTDKDAGFEEFTKAEEFRRDALDVELAEIVLAKY
;
A
#
# COMPACT_ATOMS: atom_id res chain seq x y z
N MET A 1 44.28 15.86 11.41
CA MET A 1 43.88 14.69 12.23
C MET A 1 43.23 13.71 11.27
N ALA A 2 43.97 12.68 10.84
CA ALA A 2 43.57 11.79 9.76
C ALA A 2 42.98 10.50 10.33
N ILE A 3 41.72 10.21 10.00
CA ILE A 3 41.03 8.98 10.39
C ILE A 3 41.27 7.97 9.26
N ARG A 4 41.91 6.85 9.63
CA ARG A 4 42.34 5.78 8.74
C ARG A 4 41.21 4.75 8.67
N GLU A 5 40.51 4.66 7.55
CA GLU A 5 39.48 3.65 7.30
C GLU A 5 40.12 2.28 7.11
N HIS A 6 39.86 1.35 8.03
CA HIS A 6 40.15 -0.07 7.86
C HIS A 6 38.93 -0.77 7.25
N MET A 7 38.92 -0.91 5.93
CA MET A 7 38.00 -1.81 5.24
C MET A 7 38.41 -3.27 5.50
N LEU A 8 37.62 -3.99 6.29
CA LEU A 8 37.67 -5.44 6.39
C LEU A 8 36.88 -6.02 5.21
N ARG A 9 37.57 -6.71 4.29
CA ARG A 9 36.94 -7.51 3.23
C ARG A 9 36.32 -8.77 3.83
N PRO A 10 35.09 -9.16 3.44
CA PRO A 10 34.55 -10.46 3.80
C PRO A 10 35.28 -11.60 3.07
N PRO A 11 35.36 -12.81 3.67
CA PRO A 11 35.97 -13.98 3.05
C PRO A 11 35.11 -14.52 1.90
N ARG A 12 35.78 -14.98 0.83
CA ARG A 12 35.13 -15.72 -0.28
C ARG A 12 34.63 -17.08 0.21
N PRO A 13 33.44 -17.53 -0.20
CA PRO A 13 33.03 -18.92 -0.01
C PRO A 13 33.88 -19.86 -0.87
N ALA A 14 34.17 -21.03 -0.30
CA ALA A 14 34.96 -22.09 -0.93
C ALA A 14 34.15 -22.81 -2.01
N ASP A 15 34.78 -23.03 -3.16
CA ASP A 15 34.27 -23.87 -4.25
C ASP A 15 34.13 -25.33 -3.78
N VAL A 16 32.89 -25.81 -3.68
CA VAL A 16 32.61 -27.23 -3.47
C VAL A 16 32.47 -27.90 -4.83
N HIS A 17 33.58 -28.51 -5.27
CA HIS A 17 33.57 -29.49 -6.36
C HIS A 17 32.86 -30.77 -5.91
N SER A 18 31.60 -30.96 -6.32
CA SER A 18 30.96 -32.28 -6.30
C SER A 18 31.24 -33.00 -7.61
N ARG A 19 32.17 -33.96 -7.57
CA ARG A 19 32.34 -35.01 -8.58
C ARG A 19 31.55 -36.24 -8.13
N GLN A 20 30.53 -36.65 -8.86
CA GLN A 20 30.18 -38.07 -8.95
C GLN A 20 29.80 -38.44 -10.38
N ALA A 21 30.63 -39.31 -10.95
CA ALA A 21 30.38 -40.08 -12.14
C ALA A 21 29.44 -41.26 -11.80
N GLY A 22 28.58 -41.63 -12.74
CA GLY A 22 27.70 -42.78 -12.59
C GLY A 22 26.83 -43.01 -13.81
N SER A 23 27.46 -43.37 -14.94
CA SER A 23 26.75 -43.89 -16.11
C SER A 23 26.22 -45.28 -15.81
N VAL A 24 24.89 -45.45 -15.81
CA VAL A 24 24.24 -46.76 -15.99
C VAL A 24 23.21 -46.61 -17.09
N ALA A 25 23.54 -47.15 -18.26
CA ALA A 25 22.64 -47.31 -19.37
C ALA A 25 21.80 -48.57 -19.16
N ILE A 26 20.48 -48.42 -19.10
CA ILE A 26 19.53 -49.52 -19.33
C ILE A 26 18.53 -49.02 -20.39
N LEU A 27 18.69 -49.55 -21.60
CA LEU A 27 17.67 -49.52 -22.64
C LEU A 27 16.58 -50.55 -22.26
N LEU A 28 15.36 -50.08 -22.04
CA LEU A 28 14.16 -50.86 -22.33
C LEU A 28 13.19 -49.97 -23.09
N ALA A 29 12.98 -50.32 -24.36
CA ALA A 29 12.00 -49.73 -25.24
C ALA A 29 10.70 -50.56 -25.22
N VAL A 30 9.61 -49.88 -25.56
CA VAL A 30 8.30 -50.39 -25.98
C VAL A 30 7.30 -50.70 -24.85
N LEU A 31 6.49 -49.70 -24.47
CA LEU A 31 5.08 -49.71 -24.88
C LEU A 31 4.49 -48.30 -24.83
N THR A 32 3.81 -47.97 -25.90
CA THR A 32 3.24 -46.68 -26.29
C THR A 32 1.93 -46.34 -25.58
N ALA A 33 1.83 -45.05 -25.24
CA ALA A 33 0.68 -44.17 -25.40
C ALA A 33 -0.41 -44.10 -24.30
N ASN A 34 -0.61 -42.85 -23.85
CA ASN A 34 -1.85 -42.25 -23.32
C ASN A 34 -2.12 -42.24 -21.82
N VAL A 35 -1.17 -41.83 -20.97
CA VAL A 35 -1.51 -41.18 -19.69
C VAL A 35 -0.49 -40.07 -19.34
N LEU A 36 -0.33 -39.09 -20.22
CA LEU A 36 0.40 -37.84 -19.93
C LEU A 36 -0.43 -36.65 -20.43
N ALA A 37 -1.65 -36.52 -19.91
CA ALA A 37 -2.51 -35.37 -20.15
C ALA A 37 -3.53 -35.25 -19.01
N ALA A 38 -3.07 -35.10 -17.76
CA ALA A 38 -3.97 -34.84 -16.62
C ALA A 38 -3.30 -34.14 -15.42
N CYS A 39 -2.17 -33.46 -15.61
CA CYS A 39 -1.56 -32.60 -14.57
C CYS A 39 -1.14 -31.29 -15.22
N GLY A 40 -2.10 -30.44 -15.58
CA GLY A 40 -1.82 -29.14 -16.21
C GLY A 40 -3.08 -28.37 -16.57
N GLY A 41 -4.15 -28.56 -15.80
CA GLY A 41 -5.44 -27.93 -16.02
C GLY A 41 -5.99 -27.41 -14.71
N GLY A 42 -5.25 -26.50 -14.07
CA GLY A 42 -5.93 -25.43 -13.38
C GLY A 42 -6.46 -24.52 -14.50
N ASP A 43 -7.73 -24.13 -14.44
CA ASP A 43 -8.25 -23.14 -15.37
C ASP A 43 -7.41 -21.87 -15.23
N ASP A 44 -6.42 -21.67 -16.13
CA ASP A 44 -5.59 -20.47 -16.29
C ASP A 44 -6.46 -19.32 -16.82
N LYS A 45 -7.62 -19.09 -16.20
CA LYS A 45 -8.41 -17.89 -16.43
C LYS A 45 -7.58 -16.76 -15.84
N PRO A 46 -7.24 -15.72 -16.64
CA PRO A 46 -6.59 -14.54 -16.11
C PRO A 46 -7.39 -14.01 -14.91
N ALA A 47 -6.70 -13.51 -13.89
CA ALA A 47 -7.32 -12.84 -12.75
C ALA A 47 -8.38 -11.83 -13.22
N GLU A 48 -9.40 -11.55 -12.44
CA GLU A 48 -10.32 -10.47 -12.79
C GLU A 48 -9.65 -9.11 -12.58
N PRO A 49 -9.97 -8.10 -13.41
CA PRO A 49 -9.56 -6.72 -13.14
C PRO A 49 -10.01 -6.26 -11.75
N LEU A 50 -9.18 -5.46 -11.09
CA LEU A 50 -9.51 -4.84 -9.80
C LEU A 50 -10.60 -3.78 -9.99
N LYS A 51 -11.76 -3.99 -9.37
CA LYS A 51 -12.90 -3.07 -9.41
C LYS A 51 -12.69 -2.00 -8.36
N LEU A 52 -12.71 -0.74 -8.79
CA LEU A 52 -12.64 0.42 -7.91
C LEU A 52 -13.99 1.13 -7.89
N GLY A 53 -14.51 1.31 -6.69
CA GLY A 53 -15.78 1.97 -6.42
C GLY A 53 -15.62 3.47 -6.21
N ARG A 54 -16.49 4.04 -5.37
CA ARG A 54 -16.50 5.47 -5.00
C ARG A 54 -16.77 5.61 -3.52
N ALA A 55 -16.37 6.74 -2.95
CA ALA A 55 -16.75 7.13 -1.61
C ALA A 55 -18.29 7.10 -1.48
N PRO A 56 -18.84 6.49 -0.41
CA PRO A 56 -20.26 6.58 -0.13
C PRO A 56 -20.66 8.04 0.15
N ALA A 57 -21.86 8.43 -0.32
CA ALA A 57 -22.40 9.77 -0.07
C ALA A 57 -22.60 10.06 1.43
N GLU A 58 -22.81 9.01 2.22
CA GLU A 58 -22.89 9.06 3.68
C GLU A 58 -21.83 8.09 4.23
N PRO A 59 -20.62 8.58 4.54
CA PRO A 59 -19.61 7.74 5.17
C PRO A 59 -20.05 7.30 6.56
N GLY A 60 -19.37 6.29 7.09
CA GLY A 60 -19.65 5.78 8.44
C GLY A 60 -19.56 6.85 9.55
N LYS A 61 -19.77 6.42 10.80
CA LYS A 61 -19.80 7.30 11.98
C LYS A 61 -18.68 8.35 11.99
N SER A 62 -19.05 9.60 12.25
CA SER A 62 -18.10 10.69 12.50
C SER A 62 -17.16 10.38 13.66
N ILE A 63 -15.95 10.93 13.57
CA ILE A 63 -14.91 10.70 14.56
C ILE A 63 -14.95 11.84 15.56
N ASP A 64 -15.01 11.48 16.85
CA ASP A 64 -15.02 12.47 17.91
C ASP A 64 -13.60 13.00 18.15
N LEU A 65 -13.43 14.31 17.96
CA LEU A 65 -12.19 15.02 18.19
C LEU A 65 -12.27 15.95 19.41
N ASP A 66 -13.24 15.75 20.32
CA ASP A 66 -13.27 16.40 21.63
C ASP A 66 -12.25 15.76 22.58
N ILE A 67 -10.98 15.83 22.16
CA ILE A 67 -9.83 15.28 22.86
C ILE A 67 -9.07 16.44 23.52
N PRO A 68 -8.69 16.32 24.80
CA PRO A 68 -7.89 17.34 25.47
C PRO A 68 -6.58 17.62 24.75
N LEU A 69 -6.24 18.90 24.63
CA LEU A 69 -4.96 19.35 24.12
C LEU A 69 -3.89 19.29 25.21
N ASP A 70 -2.70 18.83 24.83
CA ASP A 70 -1.46 19.04 25.57
C ASP A 70 -1.00 20.51 25.44
N ALA A 71 -0.07 20.93 26.31
CA ALA A 71 0.54 22.26 26.26
C ALA A 71 1.23 22.57 24.91
N SER A 72 1.65 21.54 24.18
CA SER A 72 2.19 21.66 22.82
C SER A 72 1.14 21.97 21.74
N GLY A 73 -0.15 21.91 22.08
CA GLY A 73 -1.26 22.09 21.13
C GLY A 73 -1.58 20.85 20.31
N PHE A 74 -0.86 19.75 20.46
CA PHE A 74 -1.29 18.42 20.02
C PHE A 74 -2.39 17.89 20.94
N PHE A 75 -3.18 16.93 20.47
CA PHE A 75 -3.98 16.12 21.40
C PHE A 75 -3.08 15.36 22.37
N ALA A 76 -3.59 15.05 23.55
CA ALA A 76 -2.91 14.18 24.50
C ALA A 76 -2.48 12.87 23.81
N PHE A 77 -1.20 12.54 23.84
CA PHE A 77 -0.61 11.45 23.02
C PHE A 77 -1.17 10.05 23.34
N ASN A 78 -1.69 9.85 24.55
CA ASN A 78 -2.38 8.61 24.96
C ASN A 78 -3.87 8.58 24.57
N GLN A 79 -4.38 9.65 23.96
CA GLN A 79 -5.73 9.78 23.42
C GLN A 79 -5.69 10.11 21.93
N TRP A 80 -4.59 9.77 21.26
CA TRP A 80 -4.44 9.97 19.83
C TRP A 80 -5.57 9.27 19.05
N PRO A 81 -6.13 9.89 17.99
CA PRO A 81 -7.12 9.23 17.15
C PRO A 81 -6.62 7.87 16.65
N GLN A 82 -7.39 6.82 16.93
CA GLN A 82 -7.02 5.45 16.58
C GLN A 82 -7.24 5.22 15.08
N ALA A 83 -6.17 5.07 14.32
CA ALA A 83 -6.23 4.99 12.86
C ALA A 83 -7.08 3.82 12.34
N CYS A 84 -7.14 2.70 13.07
CA CYS A 84 -7.93 1.53 12.68
C CYS A 84 -9.45 1.70 12.85
N GLU A 85 -9.88 2.71 13.60
CA GLU A 85 -11.28 3.05 13.78
C GLU A 85 -11.78 4.05 12.72
N ILE A 86 -10.87 4.62 11.93
CA ILE A 86 -11.19 5.66 10.95
C ILE A 86 -11.86 5.08 9.70
N LEU A 87 -11.39 3.93 9.19
CA LEU A 87 -12.00 3.23 8.06
C LEU A 87 -12.68 1.94 8.52
N THR A 88 -13.98 1.85 8.27
CA THR A 88 -14.75 0.63 8.50
C THR A 88 -14.60 -0.34 7.33
N ASP A 89 -15.01 -1.59 7.51
CA ASP A 89 -15.02 -2.56 6.40
C ASP A 89 -15.95 -2.10 5.28
N ALA A 90 -17.12 -1.54 5.63
CA ALA A 90 -18.06 -0.99 4.65
C ALA A 90 -17.47 0.18 3.85
N ASP A 91 -16.63 1.02 4.46
CA ASP A 91 -15.94 2.10 3.75
C ASP A 91 -14.94 1.54 2.72
N ILE A 92 -14.19 0.50 3.11
CA ILE A 92 -13.22 -0.17 2.23
C ILE A 92 -13.95 -0.92 1.11
N GLU A 93 -15.00 -1.68 1.43
CA GLU A 93 -15.82 -2.41 0.45
C GLU A 93 -16.52 -1.47 -0.54
N ALA A 94 -16.87 -0.24 -0.14
CA ALA A 94 -17.47 0.75 -1.03
C ALA A 94 -16.50 1.16 -2.16
N VAL A 95 -15.20 1.26 -1.86
CA VAL A 95 -14.16 1.61 -2.83
C VAL A 95 -13.47 0.39 -3.45
N LEU A 96 -13.53 -0.77 -2.80
CA LEU A 96 -12.97 -2.06 -3.25
C LEU A 96 -14.04 -3.15 -3.09
N PRO A 97 -15.06 -3.20 -3.98
CA PRO A 97 -16.20 -4.11 -3.85
C PRO A 97 -15.87 -5.60 -4.03
N GLN A 98 -14.61 -5.94 -4.31
CA GLN A 98 -14.13 -7.33 -4.39
C GLN A 98 -13.49 -7.81 -3.08
N THR A 99 -13.42 -6.96 -2.06
CA THR A 99 -12.84 -7.34 -0.78
C THR A 99 -13.75 -8.31 -0.04
N GLU A 100 -13.23 -9.51 0.26
CA GLU A 100 -13.94 -10.51 1.06
C GLU A 100 -13.57 -10.46 2.55
N GLU A 101 -12.32 -10.10 2.85
CA GLU A 101 -11.80 -9.98 4.21
C GLU A 101 -10.89 -8.77 4.35
N VAL A 102 -11.01 -8.07 5.49
CA VAL A 102 -10.11 -6.99 5.90
C VAL A 102 -9.46 -7.34 7.24
N LYS A 103 -8.14 -7.48 7.25
CA LYS A 103 -7.35 -7.65 8.48
C LYS A 103 -6.68 -6.35 8.86
N ARG A 104 -7.02 -5.83 10.05
CA ARG A 104 -6.45 -4.61 10.61
C ARG A 104 -5.23 -4.93 11.48
N THR A 105 -4.18 -4.14 11.35
CA THR A 105 -3.02 -4.16 12.26
C THR A 105 -2.72 -2.73 12.68
N PRO A 106 -2.99 -2.37 13.95
CA PRO A 106 -2.58 -1.07 14.47
C PRO A 106 -1.07 -1.04 14.64
N ASP A 107 -0.50 0.15 14.47
CA ASP A 107 0.91 0.42 14.71
C ASP A 107 1.06 1.81 15.35
N ASP A 108 2.09 1.95 16.16
CA ASP A 108 2.40 3.20 16.83
C ASP A 108 3.28 4.07 15.92
N GLN A 109 3.24 5.39 16.13
CA GLN A 109 4.12 6.31 15.41
C GLN A 109 4.85 7.23 16.35
N ASP A 110 6.15 7.39 16.11
CA ASP A 110 6.93 8.43 16.75
C ASP A 110 6.70 9.79 16.06
N ILE A 111 6.08 10.71 16.77
CA ILE A 111 5.82 12.08 16.34
C ILE A 111 6.94 12.97 16.85
N LYS A 112 7.58 13.69 15.94
CA LYS A 112 8.56 14.72 16.28
C LYS A 112 7.84 16.04 16.48
N ILE A 113 7.81 16.51 17.71
CA ILE A 113 7.29 17.83 18.04
C ILE A 113 8.39 18.85 17.77
N ILE A 114 8.15 19.74 16.82
CA ILE A 114 9.03 20.85 16.51
C ILE A 114 8.62 22.03 17.41
N GLY A 115 9.52 22.47 18.29
CA GLY A 115 9.32 23.58 19.21
C GLY A 115 10.64 24.00 19.86
N ASP A 116 10.57 24.85 20.90
CA ASP A 116 11.77 25.36 21.60
C ASP A 116 12.65 24.23 22.17
N VAL A 117 12.02 23.13 22.59
CA VAL A 117 12.70 21.88 22.97
C VAL A 117 12.15 20.75 22.10
N PRO A 118 12.88 20.33 21.06
CA PRO A 118 12.48 19.21 20.23
C PRO A 118 12.34 17.94 21.07
N GLN A 119 11.22 17.24 20.90
CA GLN A 119 10.97 15.96 21.56
C GLN A 119 10.28 14.99 20.61
N THR A 120 10.47 13.70 20.88
CA THR A 120 9.77 12.61 20.21
C THR A 120 8.80 11.99 21.18
N VAL A 121 7.55 11.86 20.76
CA VAL A 121 6.48 11.24 21.53
C VAL A 121 5.87 10.11 20.72
N THR A 122 5.46 9.03 21.38
CA THR A 122 4.81 7.90 20.71
C THR A 122 3.30 8.13 20.70
N ALA A 123 2.72 8.27 19.52
CA ALA A 123 1.29 8.32 19.27
C ALA A 123 0.78 6.89 19.06
N VAL A 124 0.11 6.35 20.09
CA VAL A 124 -0.34 4.96 20.12
C VAL A 124 -1.49 4.74 19.14
N GLY A 125 -1.37 3.74 18.26
CA GLY A 125 -2.38 3.43 17.26
C GLY A 125 -2.56 4.51 16.17
N ALA A 126 -1.55 5.37 15.97
CA ALA A 126 -1.57 6.42 14.96
C ALA A 126 -1.54 5.90 13.52
N THR A 127 -1.19 4.63 13.32
CA THR A 127 -1.21 3.98 12.01
C THR A 127 -2.11 2.75 12.04
N CYS A 128 -2.80 2.49 10.94
CA CYS A 128 -3.45 1.22 10.66
C CYS A 128 -3.04 0.69 9.30
N THR A 129 -2.66 -0.58 9.25
CA THR A 129 -2.53 -1.32 7.99
C THR A 129 -3.73 -2.25 7.83
N TYR A 130 -4.46 -2.09 6.74
CA TYR A 130 -5.58 -2.92 6.32
C TYR A 130 -5.07 -3.88 5.24
N LYS A 131 -4.89 -5.15 5.56
CA LYS A 131 -4.59 -6.21 4.58
C LYS A 131 -5.89 -6.75 4.00
N LEU A 132 -5.93 -6.92 2.69
CA LEU A 132 -7.15 -7.21 1.95
C LEU A 132 -7.10 -8.64 1.38
N ASP A 133 -8.23 -9.33 1.35
CA ASP A 133 -8.44 -10.52 0.52
C ASP A 133 -9.29 -10.16 -0.70
N LEU A 134 -8.72 -10.32 -1.89
CA LEU A 134 -9.33 -9.99 -3.18
C LEU A 134 -9.19 -11.22 -4.11
N PRO A 135 -9.89 -12.32 -3.80
CA PRO A 135 -9.76 -13.61 -4.49
C PRO A 135 -9.94 -13.52 -6.00
N ASP A 136 -10.96 -12.79 -6.43
CA ASP A 136 -11.30 -12.64 -7.84
C ASP A 136 -10.19 -11.94 -8.62
N ALA A 137 -9.48 -11.00 -7.98
CA ALA A 137 -8.33 -10.31 -8.55
C ALA A 137 -7.02 -11.10 -8.40
N GLY A 138 -7.08 -12.30 -7.81
CA GLY A 138 -5.92 -13.15 -7.54
C GLY A 138 -4.99 -12.61 -6.45
N LEU A 139 -5.45 -11.67 -5.61
CA LEU A 139 -4.61 -11.02 -4.60
C LEU A 139 -5.02 -11.51 -3.21
N ARG A 140 -4.06 -12.05 -2.45
CA ARG A 140 -4.31 -12.67 -1.15
C ARG A 140 -3.55 -11.98 -0.03
N PRO A 141 -4.10 -11.92 1.20
CA PRO A 141 -3.48 -11.21 2.31
C PRO A 141 -2.23 -11.92 2.86
N ASP A 142 -2.03 -13.18 2.51
CA ASP A 142 -0.89 -14.04 2.85
C ASP A 142 0.11 -14.22 1.69
N ASP A 143 -0.02 -13.45 0.61
CA ASP A 143 0.97 -13.43 -0.46
C ASP A 143 2.37 -13.10 0.13
N PRO A 144 3.36 -13.99 -0.05
CA PRO A 144 4.68 -13.85 0.55
C PRO A 144 5.51 -12.70 -0.03
N ALA A 145 5.16 -12.18 -1.22
CA ALA A 145 5.87 -11.07 -1.82
C ALA A 145 5.37 -9.73 -1.26
N ILE A 146 4.13 -9.35 -1.60
CA ILE A 146 3.53 -8.07 -1.19
C ILE A 146 2.02 -8.29 -1.07
N PRO A 147 1.46 -8.38 0.15
CA PRO A 147 0.02 -8.50 0.31
C PRO A 147 -0.68 -7.18 -0.10
N PRO A 148 -1.84 -7.23 -0.75
CA PRO A 148 -2.61 -6.05 -1.06
C PRO A 148 -3.03 -5.36 0.24
N SER A 149 -2.74 -4.07 0.36
CA SER A 149 -2.96 -3.34 1.59
C SER A 149 -3.26 -1.86 1.38
N ILE A 150 -3.99 -1.30 2.33
CA ILE A 150 -4.16 0.14 2.54
C ILE A 150 -3.48 0.48 3.86
N ARG A 151 -2.74 1.58 3.91
CA ARG A 151 -2.18 2.13 5.14
C ARG A 151 -2.75 3.51 5.36
N LEU A 152 -3.37 3.72 6.51
CA LEU A 152 -3.81 5.03 6.98
C LEU A 152 -2.94 5.43 8.17
N THR A 153 -2.38 6.62 8.10
CA THR A 153 -1.53 7.19 9.15
C THR A 153 -2.07 8.56 9.54
N VAL A 154 -2.38 8.74 10.82
CA VAL A 154 -2.67 10.07 11.40
C VAL A 154 -1.33 10.75 11.69
N GLU A 155 -0.92 11.64 10.78
CA GLU A 155 0.38 12.31 10.85
C GLU A 155 0.44 13.36 11.95
N SER A 156 -0.65 14.11 12.15
CA SER A 156 -0.78 15.09 13.23
C SER A 156 -2.23 15.23 13.67
N ALA A 157 -2.43 15.45 14.97
CA ALA A 157 -3.76 15.64 15.55
C ALA A 157 -3.68 16.62 16.73
N GLY A 158 -4.53 17.65 16.74
CA GLY A 158 -4.46 18.71 17.72
C GLY A 158 -5.18 19.98 17.28
N SER A 159 -4.72 21.14 17.73
CA SER A 159 -5.26 22.41 17.29
C SER A 159 -5.03 22.61 15.78
N PRO A 160 -5.91 23.35 15.07
CA PRO A 160 -5.76 23.54 13.64
C PRO A 160 -4.42 24.16 13.23
N GLU A 161 -3.92 25.10 14.03
CA GLU A 161 -2.61 25.74 13.81
C GLU A 161 -1.46 24.73 13.88
N VAL A 162 -1.46 23.85 14.88
CA VAL A 162 -0.41 22.82 15.02
C VAL A 162 -0.49 21.81 13.89
N VAL A 163 -1.69 21.41 13.49
CA VAL A 163 -1.90 20.46 12.38
C VAL A 163 -1.37 21.03 11.07
N GLU A 164 -1.70 22.28 10.75
CA GLU A 164 -1.23 22.97 9.55
C GLU A 164 0.30 23.13 9.55
N GLN A 165 0.90 23.55 10.68
CA GLN A 165 2.35 23.72 10.81
C GLN A 165 3.13 22.40 10.69
N ASN A 166 2.52 21.28 11.06
CA ASN A 166 3.15 19.96 11.02
C ASN A 166 2.69 19.12 9.81
N PHE A 167 1.95 19.71 8.88
CA PHE A 167 1.52 19.01 7.68
C PHE A 167 2.71 18.67 6.78
N SER A 168 2.82 17.41 6.35
CA SER A 168 4.01 16.90 5.64
C SER A 168 3.82 16.74 4.12
N GLY A 169 2.65 17.12 3.58
CA GLY A 169 2.38 17.03 2.14
C GLY A 169 3.16 18.06 1.32
N ASP A 170 3.45 17.72 0.06
CA ASP A 170 4.07 18.65 -0.87
C ASP A 170 3.04 19.66 -1.38
N VAL A 171 3.06 20.87 -0.81
CA VAL A 171 2.12 21.94 -1.16
C VAL A 171 2.16 22.36 -2.64
N ASN A 172 3.17 21.93 -3.40
CA ASN A 172 3.30 22.22 -4.82
C ASN A 172 2.51 21.27 -5.73
N ASP A 173 2.00 20.16 -5.22
CA ASP A 173 1.23 19.18 -5.99
C ASP A 173 -0.15 18.93 -5.34
N PRO A 174 -1.07 19.90 -5.40
CA PRO A 174 -2.39 19.78 -4.81
C PRO A 174 -3.24 18.77 -5.59
N THR A 175 -3.92 17.89 -4.85
CA THR A 175 -4.93 16.98 -5.41
C THR A 175 -6.32 17.34 -4.90
N LYS A 176 -7.33 17.20 -5.76
CA LYS A 176 -8.71 17.59 -5.44
C LYS A 176 -9.40 16.45 -4.72
N VAL A 177 -9.62 16.61 -3.41
CA VAL A 177 -10.44 15.72 -2.60
C VAL A 177 -11.54 16.54 -1.93
N PRO A 178 -12.82 16.17 -2.07
CA PRO A 178 -13.91 16.88 -1.40
C PRO A 178 -13.72 16.93 0.12
N GLY A 179 -13.97 18.11 0.72
CA GLY A 179 -14.03 18.28 2.16
C GLY A 179 -12.71 18.61 2.88
N GLY A 180 -11.58 18.73 2.19
CA GLY A 180 -10.29 19.06 2.81
C GLY A 180 -9.22 19.55 1.83
N GLU A 181 -8.04 19.83 2.36
CA GLU A 181 -6.86 20.17 1.57
C GLU A 181 -5.96 18.95 1.47
N CYS A 182 -5.65 18.53 0.24
CA CYS A 182 -4.89 17.31 -0.01
C CYS A 182 -3.82 17.52 -1.07
N TYR A 183 -2.73 16.76 -0.92
CA TYR A 183 -1.50 16.90 -1.68
C TYR A 183 -0.88 15.54 -1.93
N VAL A 184 -0.15 15.44 -3.03
CA VAL A 184 0.60 14.23 -3.41
C VAL A 184 2.08 14.52 -3.22
N ARG A 185 2.78 13.70 -2.42
CA ARG A 185 4.18 13.97 -2.07
C ARG A 185 5.17 13.55 -3.17
N ASP A 186 4.80 12.54 -3.95
CA ASP A 186 5.46 12.10 -5.18
C ASP A 186 4.50 11.21 -5.99
N LYS A 187 4.81 10.96 -7.26
CA LYS A 187 3.91 10.25 -8.19
C LYS A 187 3.55 8.82 -7.76
N SER A 188 4.35 8.21 -6.89
CA SER A 188 4.15 6.87 -6.31
C SER A 188 3.65 6.91 -4.86
N ALA A 189 3.59 8.10 -4.25
CA ALA A 189 3.17 8.29 -2.88
C ALA A 189 1.65 8.38 -2.80
N GLY A 190 1.16 8.10 -1.60
CA GLY A 190 -0.24 8.24 -1.25
C GLY A 190 -0.70 9.69 -1.20
N VAL A 191 -1.94 9.87 -0.74
CA VAL A 191 -2.57 11.17 -0.58
C VAL A 191 -2.39 11.64 0.86
N ASN A 192 -1.81 12.82 1.03
CA ASN A 192 -1.68 13.50 2.32
C ASN A 192 -2.77 14.57 2.39
N CYS A 193 -3.59 14.54 3.43
CA CYS A 193 -4.69 15.47 3.61
C CYS A 193 -4.65 16.10 5.00
N PHE A 194 -5.22 17.29 5.13
CA PHE A 194 -5.57 17.85 6.43
C PHE A 194 -6.91 18.58 6.40
N LYS A 195 -7.57 18.60 7.56
CA LYS A 195 -8.81 19.34 7.80
C LYS A 195 -8.96 19.62 9.28
N GLY A 196 -8.98 20.90 9.65
CA GLY A 196 -9.18 21.31 11.04
C GLY A 196 -8.15 20.67 11.97
N GLN A 197 -8.59 19.74 12.81
CA GLN A 197 -7.80 19.16 13.90
C GLN A 197 -7.03 17.89 13.55
N LEU A 198 -6.93 17.54 12.26
CA LEU A 198 -6.25 16.31 11.82
C LEU A 198 -5.52 16.50 10.49
N ALA A 199 -4.29 15.96 10.41
CA ALA A 199 -3.63 15.61 9.17
C ALA A 199 -3.39 14.10 9.10
N PHE A 200 -3.54 13.53 7.92
CA PHE A 200 -3.39 12.10 7.70
C PHE A 200 -2.83 11.81 6.30
N GLN A 201 -2.30 10.61 6.15
CA GLN A 201 -1.86 10.03 4.89
C GLN A 201 -2.58 8.72 4.63
N ILE A 202 -3.00 8.51 3.39
CA ILE A 202 -3.48 7.23 2.89
C ILE A 202 -2.57 6.77 1.77
N THR A 203 -2.02 5.57 1.89
CA THR A 203 -1.30 4.90 0.81
C THR A 203 -1.94 3.56 0.55
N SER A 204 -2.07 3.17 -0.72
CA SER A 204 -2.41 1.80 -1.08
C SER A 204 -1.25 1.11 -1.78
N ARG A 205 -1.14 -0.21 -1.59
CA ARG A 205 -0.11 -1.05 -2.19
C ARG A 205 -0.72 -2.35 -2.64
N PHE A 206 -0.60 -2.64 -3.92
CA PHE A 206 -1.06 -3.90 -4.52
C PHE A 206 0.12 -4.52 -5.27
N PRO A 207 0.33 -5.85 -5.19
CA PRO A 207 1.28 -6.49 -6.08
C PRO A 207 0.74 -6.38 -7.52
N HIS A 208 1.64 -6.22 -8.48
CA HIS A 208 1.24 -6.31 -9.89
C HIS A 208 0.72 -7.71 -10.17
N GLN A 209 -0.31 -7.81 -11.00
CA GLN A 209 -0.78 -9.12 -11.43
C GLN A 209 0.27 -9.71 -12.41
N ASP A 210 0.70 -10.95 -12.14
CA ASP A 210 1.66 -11.72 -12.94
C ASP A 210 3.14 -11.31 -12.76
N LEU A 211 3.72 -11.58 -11.58
CA LEU A 211 5.12 -11.28 -11.23
C LEU A 211 6.13 -12.36 -11.65
N ASP A 212 5.70 -13.39 -12.38
CA ASP A 212 6.55 -14.55 -12.64
C ASP A 212 7.73 -14.23 -13.59
N ASN A 213 7.74 -13.08 -14.29
CA ASN A 213 8.88 -12.54 -15.03
C ASN A 213 8.77 -11.01 -15.14
N VAL A 214 9.77 -10.34 -15.74
CA VAL A 214 9.91 -8.88 -15.91
C VAL A 214 8.68 -8.18 -16.53
N ALA A 215 7.74 -8.94 -17.09
CA ALA A 215 6.50 -8.45 -17.66
C ALA A 215 5.37 -8.50 -16.62
N TRP A 216 4.54 -7.46 -16.55
CA TRP A 216 3.38 -7.41 -15.65
C TRP A 216 2.17 -6.79 -16.37
N THR A 217 0.97 -7.05 -15.86
CA THR A 217 -0.25 -6.42 -16.41
C THR A 217 -1.25 -6.11 -15.32
N ASP A 218 -1.48 -4.82 -15.08
CA ASP A 218 -2.51 -4.37 -14.15
C ASP A 218 -3.77 -3.97 -14.91
N ARG A 219 -4.92 -4.40 -14.39
CA ARG A 219 -6.23 -4.06 -14.94
C ARG A 219 -7.14 -3.53 -13.86
N TYR A 220 -7.71 -2.36 -14.10
CA TYR A 220 -8.64 -1.70 -13.19
C TYR A 220 -9.98 -1.45 -13.87
N VAL A 221 -11.08 -1.56 -13.12
CA VAL A 221 -12.42 -1.21 -13.59
C VAL A 221 -12.97 -0.06 -12.75
N VAL A 222 -13.21 1.08 -13.38
CA VAL A 222 -13.78 2.28 -12.75
C VAL A 222 -15.03 2.70 -13.52
N GLY A 223 -16.18 2.77 -12.85
CA GLY A 223 -17.44 3.15 -13.52
C GLY A 223 -17.80 2.26 -14.73
N GLY A 224 -17.44 0.98 -14.68
CA GLY A 224 -17.67 0.01 -15.77
C GLY A 224 -16.68 0.07 -16.93
N LYS A 225 -15.70 0.98 -16.90
CA LYS A 225 -14.63 1.05 -17.91
C LYS A 225 -13.37 0.36 -17.39
N THR A 226 -12.81 -0.55 -18.19
CA THR A 226 -11.50 -1.16 -17.91
C THR A 226 -10.37 -0.27 -18.43
N THR A 227 -9.36 -0.05 -17.60
CA THR A 227 -8.06 0.52 -17.95
C THR A 227 -7.00 -0.56 -17.72
N THR A 228 -6.08 -0.72 -18.67
CA THR A 228 -5.02 -1.73 -18.62
C THR A 228 -3.67 -1.03 -18.72
N PHE A 229 -2.72 -1.46 -17.90
CA PHE A 229 -1.32 -1.06 -17.92
C PHE A 229 -0.47 -2.33 -18.09
N THR A 230 0.49 -2.32 -19.00
CA THR A 230 1.28 -3.51 -19.33
C THR A 230 2.73 -3.14 -19.57
N ASP A 231 3.64 -3.91 -18.98
CA ASP A 231 5.07 -3.92 -19.30
C ASP A 231 5.41 -5.30 -19.85
N ASP A 232 6.13 -5.36 -20.97
CA ASP A 232 6.60 -6.62 -21.55
C ASP A 232 8.01 -7.00 -21.06
N GLY A 233 8.62 -6.14 -20.24
CA GLY A 233 9.94 -6.31 -19.67
C GLY A 233 11.10 -6.12 -20.67
N THR A 234 10.81 -5.66 -21.89
CA THR A 234 11.82 -5.50 -22.95
C THR A 234 12.52 -4.14 -22.91
N ASP A 235 11.81 -3.09 -22.47
CA ASP A 235 12.32 -1.73 -22.31
C ASP A 235 12.05 -1.23 -20.89
N LYS A 236 13.13 -1.08 -20.12
CA LYS A 236 13.04 -0.68 -18.71
C LYS A 236 12.51 0.73 -18.52
N ASP A 237 12.79 1.64 -19.45
CA ASP A 237 12.36 3.04 -19.33
C ASP A 237 10.85 3.12 -19.64
N ALA A 238 10.39 2.41 -20.67
CA ALA A 238 8.97 2.29 -20.98
C ALA A 238 8.19 1.58 -19.86
N GLY A 239 8.74 0.50 -19.30
CA GLY A 239 8.15 -0.22 -18.18
C GLY A 239 8.01 0.64 -16.92
N PHE A 240 9.03 1.45 -16.59
CA PHE A 240 8.96 2.38 -15.46
C PHE A 240 7.95 3.52 -15.68
N GLU A 241 7.84 4.04 -16.91
CA GLU A 241 6.82 5.02 -17.26
C GLU A 241 5.41 4.45 -17.09
N GLU A 242 5.18 3.22 -17.57
CA GLU A 242 3.89 2.56 -17.46
C GLU A 242 3.53 2.21 -16.02
N PHE A 243 4.51 1.78 -15.22
CA PHE A 243 4.38 1.59 -13.78
C PHE A 243 3.93 2.88 -13.11
N THR A 244 4.58 4.01 -13.43
CA THR A 244 4.22 5.31 -12.87
C THR A 244 2.78 5.70 -13.21
N LYS A 245 2.32 5.44 -14.45
CA LYS A 245 0.92 5.68 -14.84
C LYS A 245 -0.07 4.78 -14.10
N ALA A 246 0.27 3.52 -13.88
CA ALA A 246 -0.57 2.59 -13.13
C ALA A 246 -0.73 3.04 -11.67
N GLU A 247 0.37 3.45 -11.03
CA GLU A 247 0.38 3.99 -9.66
C GLU A 247 -0.42 5.30 -9.56
N GLU A 248 -0.20 6.25 -10.47
CA GLU A 248 -0.97 7.50 -10.53
C GLU A 248 -2.47 7.23 -10.73
N PHE A 249 -2.82 6.33 -11.64
CA PHE A 249 -4.22 5.94 -11.88
C PHE A 249 -4.85 5.32 -10.63
N ARG A 250 -4.13 4.41 -9.95
CA ARG A 250 -4.62 3.78 -8.72
C ARG A 250 -4.83 4.81 -7.63
N ARG A 251 -3.84 5.68 -7.38
CA ARG A 251 -3.95 6.75 -6.36
C ARG A 251 -5.18 7.62 -6.61
N ASP A 252 -5.36 8.08 -7.85
CA ASP A 252 -6.45 9.00 -8.19
C ASP A 252 -7.83 8.31 -8.16
N ALA A 253 -7.89 6.99 -8.37
CA ALA A 253 -9.14 6.22 -8.39
C ALA A 253 -9.47 5.49 -7.07
N LEU A 254 -8.51 5.36 -6.15
CA LEU A 254 -8.67 4.63 -4.88
C LEU A 254 -8.28 5.49 -3.67
N ASP A 255 -7.04 5.98 -3.61
CA ASP A 255 -6.53 6.69 -2.43
C ASP A 255 -7.28 8.02 -2.23
N VAL A 256 -7.66 8.70 -3.32
CA VAL A 256 -8.52 9.90 -3.28
C VAL A 256 -9.91 9.59 -2.73
N GLU A 257 -10.53 8.48 -3.14
CA GLU A 257 -11.86 8.08 -2.65
C GLU A 257 -11.82 7.70 -1.17
N LEU A 258 -10.77 6.99 -0.75
CA LEU A 258 -10.52 6.70 0.67
C LEU A 258 -10.30 8.00 1.47
N ALA A 259 -9.56 8.96 0.93
CA ALA A 259 -9.32 10.23 1.60
C ALA A 259 -10.60 11.06 1.75
N GLU A 260 -11.49 11.04 0.74
CA GLU A 260 -12.81 11.68 0.80
C GLU A 260 -13.65 11.11 1.94
N ILE A 261 -13.67 9.77 2.11
CA ILE A 261 -14.35 9.11 3.23
C ILE A 261 -13.84 9.64 4.56
N VAL A 262 -12.51 9.69 4.74
CA VAL A 262 -11.90 10.17 5.97
C VAL A 262 -12.28 11.62 6.23
N LEU A 263 -12.15 12.50 5.24
CA LEU A 263 -12.46 13.93 5.36
C LEU A 263 -13.93 14.23 5.67
N ALA A 264 -14.84 13.36 5.23
CA ALA A 264 -16.27 13.51 5.49
C ALA A 264 -16.69 13.04 6.90
N LYS A 265 -15.82 12.34 7.63
CA LYS A 265 -16.04 11.95 9.04
C LYS A 265 -15.66 13.02 10.05
N TYR A 266 -15.05 14.11 9.60
CA TYR A 266 -14.61 15.27 10.37
C TYR A 266 -15.34 16.53 9.92
#